data_AF-A0A967WTT1-F1
#
_entry.id   AF-A0A967WTT1-F1
#
_cell.length_a   1.000
_cell.length_b   1.000
_cell.length_c   1.000
_cell.angle_alpha   90.00
_cell.angle_beta   90.00
_cell.angle_gamma   90.00
#
_symmetry.space_group_name_H-M   'P 1'
#
loop_
_entity.id
_entity.type
_entity.pdbx_description
1 polymer ?
#
loop_
_entity_poly.entity_id
_entity_poly.type
_entity_poly.pdbx_seq_one_letter_code
_entity_poly.pdbx_strand_id
1 'polypeptide(L)'
;MAWRDQLRGDSVAWLLEPEPAGVRYLALRDLFDLPADDPELSRAREDAHERGPIATILSEMEEEGYWVEPGPGYRPKYRSTVWAVIMLAQLGASADLDDRVAQACTYVLNHALTEAGHFTTSGAPSGTADCLQGNLCWALTELGCKDPRLESAFEWMARSVTGEGVAPPSEREAPVRYYAGQCGPLFACGA
;
A
#
# COMPACT_ATOMS: atom_id res chain seq x y z
N MET A 1 -16.07 -28.89 1.11
CA MET A 1 -15.09 -29.28 2.15
C MET A 1 -14.44 -27.99 2.61
N ALA A 2 -14.42 -27.75 3.92
CA ALA A 2 -13.70 -26.59 4.45
C ALA A 2 -12.20 -26.83 4.17
N TRP A 3 -11.44 -25.78 3.86
CA TRP A 3 -9.99 -25.91 3.63
C TRP A 3 -9.27 -26.57 4.83
N ARG A 4 -9.83 -26.41 6.03
CA ARG A 4 -9.38 -27.03 7.28
C ARG A 4 -9.37 -28.55 7.23
N ASP A 5 -10.29 -29.17 6.50
CA ASP A 5 -10.38 -30.63 6.34
C ASP A 5 -9.21 -31.20 5.53
N GLN A 6 -8.44 -30.35 4.83
CA GLN A 6 -7.27 -30.74 4.03
C GLN A 6 -5.95 -30.60 4.78
N LEU A 7 -5.97 -30.08 6.01
CA LEU A 7 -4.76 -29.90 6.82
C LEU A 7 -4.25 -31.24 7.35
N ARG A 8 -2.92 -31.44 7.28
CA ARG A 8 -2.26 -32.66 7.74
C ARG A 8 -1.76 -32.58 9.20
N GLY A 9 -2.14 -31.53 9.92
CA GLY A 9 -1.72 -31.25 11.30
C GLY A 9 -2.46 -30.03 11.85
N ASP A 10 -2.09 -29.63 13.07
CA ASP A 10 -2.74 -28.52 13.78
C ASP A 10 -2.15 -27.15 13.41
N SER A 11 -2.17 -26.83 12.12
CA SER A 11 -1.70 -25.53 11.60
C SER A 11 -2.57 -24.37 12.10
N VAL A 12 -3.81 -24.65 12.51
CA VAL A 12 -4.73 -23.65 13.07
C VAL A 12 -4.25 -23.21 14.44
N ALA A 13 -3.95 -24.14 15.35
CA ALA A 13 -3.44 -23.76 16.66
C ALA A 13 -2.14 -22.96 16.55
N TRP A 14 -1.23 -23.38 15.65
CA TRP A 14 0.02 -22.67 15.39
C TRP A 14 -0.19 -21.24 14.85
N LEU A 15 -1.07 -21.05 13.87
CA LEU A 15 -1.37 -19.71 13.32
C LEU A 15 -2.05 -18.78 14.34
N LEU A 16 -2.77 -19.35 15.30
CA LEU A 16 -3.47 -18.60 16.33
C LEU A 16 -2.67 -18.49 17.63
N GLU A 17 -1.38 -18.85 17.64
CA GLU A 17 -0.51 -18.59 18.80
C GLU A 17 -0.49 -17.08 19.13
N PRO A 18 -0.32 -16.69 20.41
CA PRO A 18 -0.28 -15.27 20.80
C PRO A 18 0.85 -14.46 20.15
N GLU A 19 1.94 -15.12 19.74
CA GLU A 19 3.09 -14.51 19.09
C GLU A 19 3.44 -15.24 17.80
N PRO A 20 3.73 -14.52 16.69
CA PRO A 20 3.73 -13.07 16.57
C PRO A 20 2.31 -12.49 16.50
N ALA A 21 2.03 -11.43 17.28
CA ALA A 21 0.70 -10.79 17.34
C ALA A 21 0.11 -10.46 15.96
N GLY A 22 0.92 -9.92 15.05
CA GLY A 22 0.49 -9.59 13.68
C GLY A 22 0.07 -10.81 12.85
N VAL A 23 0.71 -11.97 13.02
CA VAL A 23 0.33 -13.20 12.30
C VAL A 23 -1.03 -13.68 12.76
N ARG A 24 -1.26 -13.69 14.08
CA ARG A 24 -2.56 -14.04 14.66
C ARG A 24 -3.65 -13.12 14.16
N TYR A 25 -3.41 -11.81 14.17
CA TYR A 25 -4.35 -10.81 13.67
C TYR A 25 -4.75 -11.05 12.21
N LEU A 26 -3.76 -11.19 11.32
CA LEU A 26 -4.00 -11.44 9.90
C LEU A 26 -4.69 -12.78 9.66
N ALA A 27 -4.35 -13.83 10.43
CA ALA A 27 -5.03 -15.11 10.33
C ALA A 27 -6.52 -14.97 10.69
N LEU A 28 -6.83 -14.36 11.84
CA LEU A 28 -8.21 -14.14 12.29
C LEU A 28 -9.03 -13.32 11.29
N ARG A 29 -8.43 -12.28 10.69
CA ARG A 29 -9.05 -11.43 9.68
C ARG A 29 -9.23 -12.13 8.33
N ASP A 30 -8.16 -12.69 7.76
CA ASP A 30 -8.13 -13.08 6.34
C ASP A 30 -8.45 -14.56 6.09
N LEU A 31 -8.14 -15.43 7.06
CA LEU A 31 -8.36 -16.88 6.92
C LEU A 31 -9.59 -17.38 7.67
N PHE A 32 -9.88 -16.77 8.83
CA PHE A 32 -11.06 -17.09 9.62
C PHE A 32 -12.25 -16.17 9.31
N ASP A 33 -12.01 -15.03 8.64
CA ASP A 33 -13.05 -14.08 8.21
C ASP A 33 -13.97 -13.68 9.37
N LEU A 34 -13.37 -13.40 10.54
CA LEU A 34 -14.14 -12.98 11.70
C LEU A 34 -14.79 -11.60 11.45
N PRO A 35 -16.01 -11.38 11.97
CA PRO A 35 -16.67 -10.08 11.90
C PRO A 35 -15.80 -8.96 12.48
N ALA A 36 -15.88 -7.76 11.90
CA ALA A 36 -15.09 -6.61 12.33
C ALA A 36 -15.34 -6.19 13.79
N ASP A 37 -16.51 -6.51 14.35
CA ASP A 37 -16.91 -6.27 15.74
C ASP A 37 -16.64 -7.46 16.67
N ASP A 38 -15.99 -8.52 16.17
CA ASP A 38 -15.59 -9.65 17.01
C ASP A 38 -14.55 -9.19 18.06
N PRO A 39 -14.77 -9.46 19.36
CA PRO A 39 -13.86 -9.05 20.42
C PRO A 39 -12.46 -9.66 20.32
N GLU A 40 -12.33 -10.88 19.78
CA GLU A 40 -11.03 -11.53 19.59
C GLU A 40 -10.24 -10.87 18.46
N LEU A 41 -10.91 -10.57 17.34
CA LEU A 41 -10.30 -9.84 16.23
C LEU A 41 -9.88 -8.43 16.66
N SER A 42 -10.75 -7.73 17.40
CA SER A 42 -10.48 -6.38 17.91
C SER A 42 -9.22 -6.35 18.78
N ARG A 43 -9.11 -7.30 19.73
CA ARG A 43 -7.95 -7.41 20.60
C ARG A 43 -6.68 -7.79 19.84
N ALA A 44 -6.76 -8.73 18.91
CA ALA A 44 -5.61 -9.11 18.09
C ALA A 44 -5.13 -7.94 17.21
N ARG A 45 -6.05 -7.12 16.71
CA ARG A 45 -5.74 -5.91 15.94
C ARG A 45 -5.00 -4.87 16.79
N GLU A 46 -5.48 -4.60 18.00
CA GLU A 46 -4.81 -3.72 18.98
C GLU A 46 -3.40 -4.24 19.30
N ASP A 47 -3.31 -5.53 19.64
CA ASP A 47 -2.04 -6.20 19.92
C ASP A 47 -1.03 -6.09 18.77
N ALA A 48 -1.48 -6.24 17.52
CA ALA A 48 -0.62 -6.11 16.34
C ALA A 48 -0.12 -4.67 16.12
N HIS A 49 -0.90 -3.66 16.51
CA HIS A 49 -0.52 -2.25 16.41
C HIS A 49 0.41 -1.81 17.54
N GLU A 50 0.21 -2.33 18.74
CA GLU A 50 1.01 -2.02 19.92
C GLU A 50 2.32 -2.82 19.98
N ARG A 51 2.31 -4.05 19.43
CA ARG A 51 3.40 -5.02 19.59
C ARG A 51 3.85 -5.53 18.23
N GLY A 52 5.15 -5.38 17.96
CA GLY A 52 5.80 -5.95 16.79
C GLY A 52 6.01 -4.96 15.63
N PRO A 53 5.94 -5.42 14.37
CA PRO A 53 6.42 -4.65 13.23
C PRO A 53 5.66 -3.34 12.95
N ILE A 54 4.35 -3.27 13.19
CA ILE A 54 3.58 -2.02 12.98
C ILE A 54 4.11 -0.92 13.92
N ALA A 55 4.15 -1.21 15.22
CA ALA A 55 4.69 -0.30 16.23
C ALA A 55 6.13 0.14 15.89
N THR A 56 6.96 -0.82 15.45
CA THR A 56 8.37 -0.59 15.12
C THR A 56 8.54 0.30 13.88
N ILE A 57 7.72 0.12 12.85
CA ILE A 57 7.79 0.97 11.65
C ILE A 57 7.31 2.38 11.98
N LEU A 58 6.21 2.50 12.71
CA LEU A 58 5.64 3.80 13.07
C LEU A 58 6.48 4.58 14.09
N SER A 59 7.34 3.92 14.88
CA SER A 59 8.26 4.61 15.79
C SER A 59 9.41 5.33 15.07
N GLU A 60 9.72 4.90 13.84
CA GLU A 60 10.75 5.50 13.00
C GLU A 60 10.18 6.57 12.03
N MET A 61 8.88 6.88 12.15
CA MET A 61 8.22 7.91 11.35
C MET A 61 8.57 9.30 11.90
N GLU A 62 8.93 10.22 11.01
CA GLU A 62 9.13 11.62 11.34
C GLU A 62 7.77 12.31 11.62
N GLU A 63 7.80 13.43 12.35
CA GLU A 63 6.61 14.16 12.78
C GLU A 63 5.70 14.54 11.62
N GLU A 64 6.24 14.83 10.43
CA GLU A 64 5.48 15.20 9.25
C GLU A 64 4.86 14.00 8.50
N GLY A 65 5.20 12.77 8.86
CA GLY A 65 4.59 11.55 8.29
C GLY A 65 5.43 10.83 7.22
N TYR A 66 6.75 11.02 7.23
CA TYR A 66 7.67 10.38 6.29
C TYR A 66 8.75 9.55 6.98
N TRP A 67 9.47 8.74 6.19
CA TRP A 67 10.63 7.97 6.65
C TRP A 67 11.86 8.37 5.86
N VAL A 68 13.01 8.44 6.57
CA VAL A 68 14.35 8.74 6.05
C VAL A 68 14.55 10.19 5.60
N GLU A 69 13.89 10.62 4.52
CA GLU A 69 14.05 11.96 3.94
C GLU A 69 12.73 12.46 3.35
N PRO A 70 12.47 13.79 3.34
CA PRO A 70 11.26 14.33 2.76
C PRO A 70 11.22 14.19 1.23
N GLY A 71 10.03 14.34 0.63
CA GLY A 71 9.78 14.18 -0.80
C GLY A 71 9.04 12.89 -1.18
N PRO A 72 9.11 12.45 -2.45
CA PRO A 72 8.29 11.36 -3.01
C PRO A 72 8.53 9.99 -2.37
N GLY A 73 9.63 9.82 -1.63
CA GLY A 73 9.80 8.69 -0.71
C GLY A 73 10.01 7.31 -1.33
N TYR A 74 10.51 7.21 -2.58
CA TYR A 74 10.84 5.91 -3.20
C TYR A 74 12.27 5.43 -2.87
N ARG A 75 13.21 6.34 -2.66
CA ARG A 75 14.60 6.03 -2.27
C ARG A 75 14.87 6.51 -0.85
N PRO A 76 15.73 5.79 -0.09
CA PRO A 76 16.33 4.50 -0.41
C PRO A 76 15.30 3.36 -0.44
N LYS A 77 15.52 2.39 -1.33
CA LYS A 77 14.59 1.27 -1.55
C LYS A 77 14.40 0.46 -0.26
N TYR A 78 13.16 0.09 0.04
CA TYR A 78 12.74 -0.69 1.22
C TYR A 78 12.89 0.00 2.59
N ARG A 79 13.21 1.30 2.62
CA ARG A 79 13.31 2.08 3.86
C ARG A 79 12.52 3.37 3.85
N SER A 80 12.42 3.99 2.67
CA SER A 80 11.70 5.26 2.49
C SER A 80 10.18 5.10 2.52
N THR A 81 9.49 6.23 2.61
CA THR A 81 8.05 6.36 2.89
C THR A 81 7.15 5.41 2.10
N VAL A 82 7.30 5.29 0.78
CA VAL A 82 6.38 4.43 0.00
C VAL A 82 6.50 2.98 0.43
N TRP A 83 7.68 2.52 0.82
CA TRP A 83 7.91 1.14 1.26
C TRP A 83 7.42 0.90 2.67
N ALA A 84 7.57 1.89 3.56
CA ALA A 84 7.00 1.83 4.90
C ALA A 84 5.47 1.73 4.83
N VAL A 85 4.82 2.55 4.00
CA VAL A 85 3.37 2.53 3.79
C VAL A 85 2.90 1.20 3.19
N ILE A 86 3.59 0.67 2.17
CA ILE A 86 3.27 -0.66 1.61
C ILE A 86 3.41 -1.76 2.67
N MET A 87 4.47 -1.73 3.47
CA MET A 87 4.69 -2.72 4.53
C MET A 87 3.62 -2.61 5.63
N LEU A 88 3.25 -1.40 6.04
CA LEU A 88 2.16 -1.17 7.00
C LEU A 88 0.85 -1.78 6.50
N ALA A 89 0.51 -1.62 5.22
CA ALA A 89 -0.67 -2.23 4.63
C ALA A 89 -0.60 -3.76 4.68
N GLN A 90 0.55 -4.35 4.33
CA GLN A 90 0.76 -5.80 4.39
C GLN A 90 0.65 -6.37 5.81
N LEU A 91 1.02 -5.58 6.82
CA LEU A 91 0.90 -5.95 8.23
C LEU A 91 -0.53 -5.75 8.78
N GLY A 92 -1.42 -5.13 8.00
CA GLY A 92 -2.79 -4.82 8.40
C GLY A 92 -2.91 -3.61 9.33
N ALA A 93 -1.98 -2.66 9.24
CA ALA A 93 -2.13 -1.37 9.90
C ALA A 93 -3.40 -0.64 9.42
N SER A 94 -3.93 0.28 10.22
CA SER A 94 -5.17 0.96 9.89
C SER A 94 -5.23 2.40 10.40
N ALA A 95 -5.64 3.30 9.51
CA ALA A 95 -5.88 4.71 9.81
C ALA A 95 -6.99 4.94 10.84
N ASP A 96 -7.94 4.00 10.97
CA ASP A 96 -9.02 4.11 11.97
C ASP A 96 -8.53 3.79 13.40
N LEU A 97 -7.34 3.20 13.55
CA LEU A 97 -6.77 2.80 14.85
C LEU A 97 -5.54 3.63 15.25
N ASP A 98 -4.76 4.12 14.29
CA ASP A 98 -3.57 4.92 14.54
C ASP A 98 -3.49 6.11 13.57
N ASP A 99 -3.61 7.33 14.11
CA ASP A 99 -3.60 8.58 13.32
C ASP A 99 -2.32 8.77 12.51
N ARG A 100 -1.18 8.18 12.93
CA ARG A 100 0.08 8.22 12.18
C ARG A 100 -0.06 7.53 10.82
N VAL A 101 -0.89 6.49 10.73
CA VAL A 101 -1.18 5.81 9.46
C VAL A 101 -1.95 6.73 8.51
N ALA A 102 -2.95 7.46 9.02
CA ALA A 102 -3.70 8.45 8.24
C ALA A 102 -2.78 9.58 7.74
N GLN A 103 -1.86 10.02 8.61
CA GLN A 103 -0.86 11.02 8.28
C GLN A 103 0.10 10.55 7.18
N ALA A 104 0.63 9.33 7.28
CA ALA A 104 1.50 8.74 6.27
C ALA A 104 0.79 8.60 4.91
N CYS A 105 -0.48 8.20 4.90
CA CYS A 105 -1.30 8.16 3.68
C CYS A 105 -1.41 9.55 3.04
N THR A 106 -1.73 10.56 3.84
CA THR A 106 -1.82 11.97 3.40
C THR A 106 -0.50 12.45 2.84
N TYR A 107 0.61 12.13 3.50
CA TYR A 107 1.96 12.48 3.06
C TYR A 107 2.27 11.88 1.68
N VAL A 108 2.02 10.57 1.48
CA VAL A 108 2.24 9.92 0.18
C VAL A 108 1.42 10.60 -0.93
N LEU A 109 0.15 10.92 -0.68
CA LEU A 109 -0.70 11.60 -1.65
C LEU A 109 -0.22 13.03 -1.97
N ASN A 110 0.39 13.72 -1.02
CA ASN A 110 0.90 15.07 -1.23
C ASN A 110 2.24 15.11 -1.98
N HIS A 111 3.06 14.06 -1.85
CA HIS A 111 4.45 14.07 -2.32
C HIS A 111 4.76 13.11 -3.46
N ALA A 112 3.99 12.02 -3.61
CA ALA A 112 4.24 10.99 -4.62
C ALA A 112 3.16 10.94 -5.72
N LEU A 113 1.96 11.45 -5.46
CA LEU A 113 0.85 11.49 -6.42
C LEU A 113 0.85 12.80 -7.21
N THR A 114 0.87 12.70 -8.53
CA THR A 114 0.73 13.85 -9.43
C THR A 114 -0.74 14.21 -9.67
N GLU A 115 -1.02 15.43 -10.13
CA GLU A 115 -2.38 15.86 -10.50
C GLU A 115 -3.05 14.95 -11.54
N ALA A 116 -2.25 14.30 -12.39
CA ALA A 116 -2.72 13.37 -13.42
C ALA A 116 -2.89 11.91 -12.94
N GLY A 117 -2.77 11.64 -11.62
CA GLY A 117 -3.03 10.32 -11.04
C GLY A 117 -1.81 9.37 -10.97
N HIS A 118 -0.64 9.81 -11.43
CA HIS A 118 0.58 8.99 -11.35
C HIS A 118 1.14 8.97 -9.93
N PHE A 119 1.36 7.79 -9.37
CA PHE A 119 2.36 7.59 -8.33
C PHE A 119 3.75 7.51 -8.96
N THR A 120 4.69 8.22 -8.35
CA THR A 120 6.00 8.46 -8.96
C THR A 120 7.15 8.29 -7.98
N THR A 121 8.31 7.91 -8.50
CA THR A 121 9.55 7.80 -7.72
C THR A 121 10.25 9.14 -7.47
N SER A 122 9.86 10.19 -8.21
CA SER A 122 10.58 11.46 -8.30
C SER A 122 9.71 12.72 -8.18
N GLY A 123 8.39 12.56 -8.02
CA GLY A 123 7.42 13.67 -8.04
C GLY A 123 7.01 14.11 -9.45
N ALA A 124 7.67 13.60 -10.49
CA ALA A 124 7.35 13.90 -11.89
C ALA A 124 6.70 12.67 -12.57
N PRO A 125 5.76 12.85 -13.52
CA PRO A 125 5.10 11.74 -14.23
C PRO A 125 6.08 10.75 -14.87
N SER A 126 7.26 11.21 -15.29
CA SER A 126 8.31 10.37 -15.87
C SER A 126 8.88 9.31 -14.94
N GLY A 127 8.68 9.46 -13.63
CA GLY A 127 9.10 8.51 -12.60
C GLY A 127 8.06 7.45 -12.26
N THR A 128 6.98 7.33 -13.02
CA THR A 128 5.91 6.33 -12.79
C THR A 128 6.28 4.93 -13.30
N ALA A 129 5.68 3.92 -12.69
CA ALA A 129 5.78 2.52 -13.06
C ALA A 129 4.50 1.78 -12.61
N ASP A 130 4.02 0.81 -13.41
CA ASP A 130 2.80 0.04 -13.10
C ASP A 130 2.84 -0.61 -11.72
N CYS A 131 3.98 -1.18 -11.34
CA CYS A 131 4.12 -1.85 -10.06
C CYS A 131 4.01 -0.88 -8.86
N LEU A 132 4.58 0.32 -8.98
CA LEU A 132 4.45 1.34 -7.94
C LEU A 132 3.01 1.84 -7.85
N GLN A 133 2.37 2.07 -9.00
CA GLN A 133 0.97 2.48 -9.06
C GLN A 133 0.07 1.46 -8.34
N GLY A 134 0.17 0.19 -8.72
CA GLY A 134 -0.63 -0.87 -8.11
C GLY A 134 -0.37 -1.03 -6.62
N ASN A 135 0.90 -1.02 -6.21
CA ASN A 135 1.27 -1.15 -4.79
C ASN A 135 0.67 -0.04 -3.93
N LEU A 136 0.73 1.22 -4.38
CA LEU A 136 0.24 2.35 -3.58
C LEU A 136 -1.28 2.48 -3.64
N CYS A 137 -1.93 2.21 -4.78
CA CYS A 137 -3.39 2.13 -4.84
C CYS A 137 -3.93 1.07 -3.87
N TRP A 138 -3.34 -0.13 -3.87
CA TRP A 138 -3.71 -1.20 -2.95
C TRP A 138 -3.42 -0.81 -1.50
N ALA A 139 -2.18 -0.39 -1.18
CA ALA A 139 -1.78 -0.10 0.19
C ALA A 139 -2.63 1.00 0.83
N LEU A 140 -2.87 2.11 0.13
CA LEU A 140 -3.69 3.20 0.65
C LEU A 140 -5.14 2.76 0.89
N THR A 141 -5.69 1.90 0.04
CA THR A 141 -7.03 1.34 0.22
C THR A 141 -7.09 0.43 1.45
N GLU A 142 -6.15 -0.51 1.60
CA GLU A 142 -6.08 -1.42 2.75
C GLU A 142 -5.87 -0.70 4.09
N LEU A 143 -5.12 0.40 4.09
CA LEU A 143 -4.90 1.23 5.28
C LEU A 143 -6.16 2.03 5.67
N GLY A 144 -7.21 2.05 4.84
CA GLY A 144 -8.45 2.79 5.10
C GLY A 144 -8.42 4.24 4.62
N CYS A 145 -7.51 4.61 3.71
CA CYS A 145 -7.48 5.95 3.13
C CYS A 145 -8.72 6.18 2.26
N LYS A 146 -9.45 7.27 2.55
CA LYS A 146 -10.70 7.66 1.84
C LYS A 146 -10.52 8.95 1.04
N ASP A 147 -9.30 9.29 0.66
CA ASP A 147 -9.01 10.53 -0.07
C ASP A 147 -9.51 10.41 -1.53
N PRO A 148 -10.30 11.39 -2.02
CA PRO A 148 -10.87 11.34 -3.37
C PRO A 148 -9.82 11.32 -4.48
N ARG A 149 -8.58 11.73 -4.22
CA ARG A 149 -7.47 11.64 -5.19
C ARG A 149 -7.13 10.19 -5.56
N LEU A 150 -7.55 9.20 -4.78
CA LEU A 150 -7.39 7.79 -5.16
C LEU A 150 -8.19 7.44 -6.42
N GLU A 151 -9.32 8.10 -6.70
CA GLU A 151 -10.10 7.85 -7.91
C GLU A 151 -9.27 8.14 -9.18
N SER A 152 -8.53 9.25 -9.22
CA SER A 152 -7.66 9.56 -10.35
C SER A 152 -6.46 8.62 -10.44
N ALA A 153 -5.97 8.12 -9.31
CA ALA A 153 -4.91 7.12 -9.28
C ALA A 153 -5.37 5.76 -9.86
N PHE A 154 -6.59 5.32 -9.53
CA PHE A 154 -7.20 4.13 -10.12
C PHE A 154 -7.51 4.31 -11.61
N GLU A 155 -8.00 5.50 -12.00
CA GLU A 155 -8.24 5.85 -13.41
C GLU A 155 -6.95 5.78 -14.24
N TRP A 156 -5.84 6.35 -13.73
CA TRP A 156 -4.54 6.23 -14.39
C TRP A 156 -4.13 4.76 -14.54
N MET A 157 -4.25 3.97 -13.47
CA MET A 157 -3.89 2.55 -13.48
C MET A 157 -4.68 1.76 -14.54
N ALA A 158 -5.96 2.07 -14.76
CA ALA A 158 -6.76 1.44 -15.81
C ALA A 158 -6.33 1.88 -17.22
N ARG A 159 -6.16 3.19 -17.42
CA ARG A 159 -5.79 3.78 -18.73
C ARG A 159 -4.39 3.38 -19.17
N SER A 160 -3.45 3.30 -18.25
CA SER A 160 -2.08 2.95 -18.56
C SER A 160 -1.94 1.51 -19.05
N VAL A 161 -2.75 0.58 -18.52
CA VAL A 161 -2.76 -0.83 -18.94
C VAL A 161 -3.52 -1.01 -20.26
N THR A 162 -4.63 -0.30 -20.45
CA THR A 162 -5.45 -0.40 -21.68
C THR A 162 -4.90 0.41 -22.85
N GLY A 163 -4.15 1.47 -22.57
CA GLY A 163 -3.72 2.48 -23.55
C GLY A 163 -4.79 3.50 -23.90
N GLU A 164 -5.97 3.45 -23.27
CA GLU A 164 -7.06 4.35 -23.61
C GLU A 164 -6.74 5.81 -23.23
N GLY A 165 -6.69 6.66 -24.25
CA GLY A 165 -6.38 8.08 -24.09
C GLY A 165 -4.95 8.35 -23.61
N VAL A 166 -4.00 7.43 -23.79
CA VAL A 166 -2.59 7.62 -23.43
C VAL A 166 -1.76 7.72 -24.71
N ALA A 167 -1.10 8.86 -24.91
CA ALA A 167 -0.22 9.06 -26.06
C ALA A 167 1.07 8.24 -25.98
N PRO A 168 1.67 7.87 -27.13
CA PRO A 168 2.98 7.21 -27.15
C PRO A 168 4.08 8.14 -26.62
N PRO A 169 5.23 7.59 -26.16
CA PRO A 169 6.33 8.39 -25.62
C PRO A 169 6.92 9.43 -26.59
N SER A 170 6.73 9.23 -27.90
CA SER A 170 7.19 10.16 -28.95
C SER A 170 6.44 11.49 -28.96
N GLU A 171 5.21 11.55 -28.46
CA GLU A 171 4.37 12.75 -28.46
C GLU A 171 4.62 13.57 -27.18
N ARG A 172 5.76 14.27 -27.12
CA ARG A 172 6.24 14.96 -25.92
C ARG A 172 5.38 16.11 -25.40
N GLU A 173 4.50 16.64 -26.23
CA GLU A 173 3.56 17.72 -25.86
C GLU A 173 2.22 17.17 -25.36
N ALA A 174 1.97 15.86 -25.49
CA ALA A 174 0.74 15.26 -24.99
C ALA A 174 0.69 15.33 -23.46
N PRO A 175 -0.44 15.77 -22.87
CA PRO A 175 -0.58 15.96 -21.43
C PRO A 175 -0.52 14.64 -20.66
N VAL A 176 -1.00 13.56 -21.27
CA VAL A 176 -0.97 12.19 -20.73
C VAL A 176 -0.32 11.29 -21.77
N ARG A 177 0.83 10.70 -21.42
CA ARG A 177 1.61 9.84 -22.30
C ARG A 177 2.44 8.83 -21.52
N TYR A 178 2.91 7.81 -22.22
CA TYR A 178 3.88 6.86 -21.68
C TYR A 178 5.29 7.47 -21.51
N TYR A 179 6.04 6.93 -20.56
CA TYR A 179 7.41 7.32 -20.22
C TYR A 179 8.37 6.12 -20.23
N ALA A 180 9.59 6.28 -19.73
CA ALA A 180 10.60 5.22 -19.78
C ALA A 180 10.23 3.99 -18.93
N GLY A 181 9.70 4.19 -17.72
CA GLY A 181 9.30 3.11 -16.82
C GLY A 181 8.02 2.43 -17.29
N GLN A 182 6.92 3.17 -17.28
CA GLN A 182 5.64 2.75 -17.86
C GLN A 182 5.61 3.11 -19.34
N CYS A 183 6.07 2.18 -20.20
CA CYS A 183 6.48 2.47 -21.58
C CYS A 183 5.45 2.10 -22.65
N GLY A 184 4.33 1.51 -22.25
CA GLY A 184 3.23 1.18 -23.14
C GLY A 184 2.10 0.43 -22.42
N PRO A 185 1.04 0.05 -23.15
CA PRO A 185 -0.06 -0.72 -22.61
C PRO A 185 0.34 -2.16 -22.29
N LEU A 186 -0.59 -2.93 -21.73
CA LEU A 186 -0.44 -4.36 -21.41
C LEU A 186 0.73 -4.63 -20.44
N PHE A 187 0.90 -3.75 -19.45
CA PHE A 187 1.99 -3.81 -18.46
C PHE A 187 3.40 -3.71 -19.07
N ALA A 188 3.56 -3.02 -20.20
CA ALA A 188 4.87 -2.81 -20.79
C ALA A 188 5.75 -1.96 -19.85
N CYS A 189 6.81 -2.60 -19.36
CA CYS A 189 7.72 -2.03 -18.37
C CYS A 189 9.12 -1.88 -18.98
N GLY A 190 9.70 -0.68 -18.89
CA GLY A 190 11.06 -0.36 -19.32
C GLY A 190 12.08 -0.24 -18.18
N ALA A 191 11.72 -0.71 -16.97
CA ALA A 191 12.62 -0.80 -15.82
C ALA A 191 13.53 -2.05 -15.87
#